data_AF-A0A5D2ND82-F1
#
_entry.id   AF-A0A5D2ND82-F1
#
_cell.length_a   1.000
_cell.length_b   1.000
_cell.length_c   1.000
_cell.angle_alpha   90.00
_cell.angle_beta   90.00
_cell.angle_gamma   90.00
#
_symmetry.space_group_name_H-M   'P 1'
#
loop_
_entity.id
_entity.type
_entity.pdbx_description
1 polymer ?
#
loop_
_entity_poly.entity_id
_entity_poly.type
_entity_poly.pdbx_seq_one_letter_code
_entity_poly.pdbx_strand_id
1 'polypeptide(L)'
;MASDPDHPKPKTSRHKCPACYKQFNRKLHLIEHMKISYHSVHQPRCWVCQKHCKSFESVREHINSPLSKTNCSKIFVEQGCNLCLKVLDSPSALKEHKQMCCLVAPAPLGTKITPCIESNVTMSGSIMDEMHNGKAQKAVAMDCEMVGGGSDGSIDLCARVCLVDEDENIILHTYVQPQIPVTNYRYEVTGLTEDHLRDAIPLNEVQDKIKKILYNGESVGRIPPDGGKARLLAGHDVQHDLDCLRMKYPGFLLRYNIQCGIHDPYEDCISVMRLYKRMCGQDHQQVFRLGDEKANSGFDSFRSMELEKKAPDELYEISTSDYKCWCLDLTKDCNPGS
;
A
#
# COMPACT_ATOMS: atom_id res chain seq x y z
N MET A 1 -10.20 -60.63 -34.92
CA MET A 1 -9.54 -59.45 -34.34
C MET A 1 -10.57 -58.75 -33.49
N ALA A 2 -10.46 -58.90 -32.17
CA ALA A 2 -11.39 -58.30 -31.22
C ALA A 2 -11.13 -56.79 -31.13
N SER A 3 -12.19 -56.01 -31.30
CA SER A 3 -12.23 -54.57 -31.07
C SER A 3 -12.25 -54.30 -29.57
N ASP A 4 -11.24 -53.59 -29.09
CA ASP A 4 -11.10 -53.17 -27.69
C ASP A 4 -12.06 -52.00 -27.40
N PRO A 5 -12.84 -52.01 -26.31
CA PRO A 5 -13.74 -50.91 -25.98
C PRO A 5 -12.97 -49.77 -25.27
N ASP A 6 -13.10 -48.58 -25.87
CA ASP A 6 -12.60 -47.29 -25.39
C ASP A 6 -12.97 -47.06 -23.92
N HIS A 7 -11.97 -47.16 -23.04
CA HIS A 7 -12.14 -46.85 -21.62
C HIS A 7 -12.19 -45.33 -21.44
N PRO A 8 -13.27 -44.75 -20.90
CA PRO A 8 -13.33 -43.32 -20.64
C PRO A 8 -12.27 -42.95 -19.60
N LYS A 9 -11.27 -42.16 -20.02
CA LYS A 9 -10.22 -41.63 -19.14
C LYS A 9 -10.89 -40.97 -17.93
N PRO A 10 -10.50 -41.30 -16.68
CA PRO A 10 -11.09 -40.68 -15.51
C PRO A 10 -10.82 -39.18 -15.58
N LYS A 11 -11.88 -38.37 -15.57
CA LYS A 11 -11.78 -36.91 -15.40
C LYS A 11 -11.04 -36.68 -14.09
N THR A 12 -9.76 -36.34 -14.15
CA THR A 12 -8.98 -35.98 -12.97
C THR A 12 -9.65 -34.75 -12.37
N SER A 13 -10.30 -34.91 -11.21
CA SER A 13 -10.96 -33.80 -10.54
C SER A 13 -9.87 -32.82 -10.13
N ARG A 14 -9.72 -31.72 -10.86
CA ARG A 14 -8.78 -30.67 -10.48
C ARG A 14 -9.28 -30.02 -9.20
N HIS A 15 -8.41 -29.94 -8.20
CA HIS A 15 -8.72 -29.31 -6.92
C HIS A 15 -8.45 -27.81 -7.03
N LYS A 16 -9.49 -26.98 -6.89
CA LYS A 16 -9.41 -25.52 -7.04
C LYS A 16 -9.37 -24.87 -5.66
N CYS A 17 -8.44 -23.92 -5.47
CA CYS A 17 -8.46 -23.02 -4.31
C CYS A 17 -9.66 -22.07 -4.42
N PRO A 18 -10.58 -22.01 -3.44
CA PRO A 18 -11.72 -21.07 -3.46
C PRO A 18 -11.32 -19.59 -3.36
N ALA A 19 -10.15 -19.26 -2.80
CA ALA A 19 -9.71 -17.87 -2.66
C ALA A 19 -9.04 -17.32 -3.93
N CYS A 20 -7.95 -17.96 -4.37
CA CYS A 20 -7.13 -17.47 -5.49
C CYS A 20 -7.38 -18.20 -6.82
N TYR A 21 -8.28 -19.20 -6.82
CA TYR A 21 -8.67 -19.97 -8.00
C TYR A 21 -7.56 -20.77 -8.69
N LYS A 22 -6.38 -20.94 -8.06
CA LYS A 22 -5.34 -21.87 -8.51
C LYS A 22 -5.88 -23.31 -8.54
N GLN A 23 -5.49 -24.06 -9.57
CA GLN A 23 -5.92 -25.45 -9.77
C GLN A 23 -4.74 -26.39 -9.56
N PHE A 24 -4.99 -27.50 -8.87
CA PHE A 24 -4.02 -28.52 -8.54
C PHE A 24 -4.50 -29.89 -9.00
N ASN A 25 -3.57 -30.69 -9.53
CA ASN A 25 -3.87 -32.06 -9.97
C ASN A 25 -4.00 -33.04 -8.80
N ARG A 26 -3.47 -32.69 -7.62
CA ARG A 26 -3.50 -33.50 -6.40
C ARG A 26 -4.00 -32.67 -5.24
N LYS A 27 -4.87 -33.25 -4.40
CA LYS A 27 -5.42 -32.60 -3.20
C LYS A 27 -4.33 -32.15 -2.23
N LEU A 28 -3.29 -32.96 -2.05
CA LEU A 28 -2.12 -32.61 -1.22
C LEU A 28 -1.47 -31.27 -1.61
N HIS A 29 -1.35 -30.97 -2.90
CA HIS A 29 -0.75 -29.70 -3.34
C HIS A 29 -1.67 -28.50 -3.07
N LEU A 30 -3.00 -28.72 -3.08
CA LEU A 30 -3.95 -27.69 -2.65
C LEU A 30 -3.79 -27.42 -1.15
N ILE A 31 -3.66 -28.47 -0.32
CA ILE A 31 -3.46 -28.33 1.13
C ILE A 31 -2.15 -27.58 1.41
N GLU A 32 -1.05 -27.96 0.76
CA GLU A 32 0.24 -27.28 0.92
C GLU A 32 0.15 -25.80 0.51
N HIS A 33 -0.53 -25.51 -0.60
CA HIS A 33 -0.81 -24.14 -1.01
C HIS A 33 -1.59 -23.36 0.05
N MET A 34 -2.64 -23.94 0.65
CA MET A 34 -3.43 -23.28 1.69
C MET A 34 -2.64 -22.99 2.96
N LYS A 35 -1.70 -23.88 3.32
CA LYS A 35 -0.81 -23.69 4.48
C LYS A 35 0.12 -22.49 4.34
N ILE A 36 0.57 -22.19 3.11
CA ILE A 36 1.57 -21.14 2.87
C ILE A 36 0.98 -19.85 2.28
N SER A 37 -0.29 -19.86 1.86
CA SER A 37 -0.91 -18.71 1.17
C SER A 37 -1.84 -17.89 2.04
N TYR A 38 -2.16 -18.40 3.25
CA TYR A 38 -2.77 -17.64 4.33
C TYR A 38 -3.92 -16.75 3.88
N HIS A 39 -4.85 -17.35 3.13
CA HIS A 39 -5.92 -16.60 2.49
C HIS A 39 -6.89 -16.05 3.53
N SER A 40 -7.31 -14.81 3.37
CA SER A 40 -8.21 -14.17 4.33
C SER A 40 -9.09 -13.12 3.69
N VAL A 41 -10.18 -12.76 4.38
CA VAL A 41 -11.09 -11.66 3.99
C VAL A 41 -10.38 -10.31 3.86
N HIS A 42 -9.20 -10.20 4.44
CA HIS A 42 -8.36 -9.02 4.43
C HIS A 42 -7.49 -8.91 3.18
N GLN A 43 -7.25 -10.00 2.46
CA GLN A 43 -6.44 -9.95 1.23
C GLN A 43 -7.14 -9.14 0.12
N PRO A 44 -6.38 -8.37 -0.68
CA PRO A 44 -6.92 -7.63 -1.80
C PRO A 44 -7.60 -8.58 -2.78
N ARG A 45 -8.84 -8.29 -3.14
CA ARG A 45 -9.60 -9.11 -4.08
C ARG A 45 -10.07 -8.30 -5.28
N CYS A 46 -10.15 -8.94 -6.42
CA CYS A 46 -10.78 -8.35 -7.59
C CYS A 46 -12.27 -8.14 -7.32
N TRP A 47 -12.77 -6.92 -7.48
CA TRP A 47 -14.19 -6.63 -7.25
C TRP A 47 -15.12 -7.40 -8.19
N VAL A 48 -14.66 -7.68 -9.42
CA VAL A 48 -15.46 -8.36 -10.44
C VAL A 48 -15.56 -9.86 -10.19
N CYS A 49 -14.43 -10.55 -10.02
CA CYS A 49 -14.42 -12.01 -9.89
C CYS A 49 -14.18 -12.52 -8.46
N GLN A 50 -13.98 -11.63 -7.49
CA GLN A 50 -13.72 -11.95 -6.07
C GLN A 50 -12.45 -12.80 -5.83
N LYS A 51 -11.58 -12.94 -6.85
CA LYS A 51 -10.29 -13.62 -6.72
C LYS A 51 -9.39 -12.84 -5.75
N HIS A 52 -8.91 -13.53 -4.73
CA HIS A 52 -7.91 -13.00 -3.80
C HIS A 52 -6.54 -12.94 -4.49
N CYS A 53 -5.87 -11.81 -4.32
CA CYS A 53 -4.56 -11.48 -4.83
C CYS A 53 -3.59 -11.24 -3.65
N LYS A 54 -2.31 -11.49 -3.88
CA LYS A 54 -1.26 -11.29 -2.87
C LYS A 54 -1.06 -9.81 -2.49
N SER A 55 -1.43 -8.89 -3.38
CA SER A 55 -1.31 -7.45 -3.20
C SER A 55 -2.31 -6.73 -4.11
N PHE A 56 -2.57 -5.45 -3.83
CA PHE A 56 -3.35 -4.58 -4.72
C PHE A 56 -2.68 -4.42 -6.10
N GLU A 57 -1.35 -4.50 -6.19
CA GLU A 57 -0.65 -4.52 -7.48
C GLU A 57 -1.02 -5.77 -8.29
N SER A 58 -1.07 -6.94 -7.66
CA SER A 58 -1.58 -8.13 -8.32
C SER A 58 -3.07 -8.07 -8.66
N VAL A 59 -3.86 -7.23 -7.98
CA VAL A 59 -5.23 -6.90 -8.42
C VAL A 59 -5.19 -6.06 -9.70
N ARG A 60 -4.32 -5.03 -9.78
CA ARG A 60 -4.12 -4.21 -10.97
C ARG A 60 -3.64 -5.03 -12.17
N GLU A 61 -2.63 -5.87 -12.00
CA GLU A 61 -2.18 -6.80 -13.04
C GLU A 61 -3.33 -7.70 -13.53
N HIS A 62 -4.16 -8.19 -12.60
CA HIS A 62 -5.28 -9.07 -12.93
C HIS A 62 -6.37 -8.38 -13.75
N ILE A 63 -6.77 -7.16 -13.38
CA ILE A 63 -7.81 -6.40 -14.09
C ILE A 63 -7.28 -5.73 -15.36
N ASN A 64 -5.97 -5.49 -15.46
CA ASN A 64 -5.37 -4.98 -16.69
C ASN A 64 -4.98 -6.10 -17.68
N SER A 65 -4.96 -7.36 -17.23
CA SER A 65 -4.61 -8.50 -18.08
C SER A 65 -5.82 -8.98 -18.92
N PRO A 66 -5.70 -9.00 -20.26
CA PRO A 66 -6.73 -9.57 -21.13
C PRO A 66 -6.85 -11.10 -21.00
N LEU A 67 -5.89 -11.75 -20.30
CA LEU A 67 -5.87 -13.19 -20.06
C LEU A 67 -6.68 -13.61 -18.83
N SER A 68 -7.33 -12.67 -18.13
CA SER A 68 -8.22 -13.02 -17.03
C SER A 68 -9.39 -13.87 -17.55
N LYS A 69 -9.60 -15.06 -16.96
CA LYS A 69 -10.63 -16.05 -17.41
C LYS A 69 -12.06 -15.51 -17.38
N THR A 70 -12.28 -14.43 -16.65
CA THR A 70 -13.52 -13.70 -16.44
C THR A 70 -13.37 -12.34 -17.10
N ASN A 71 -14.43 -11.71 -17.60
CA ASN A 71 -14.40 -10.39 -18.27
C ASN A 71 -14.04 -9.21 -17.32
N CYS A 72 -13.22 -9.44 -16.28
CA CYS A 72 -12.76 -8.48 -15.29
C CYS A 72 -12.18 -7.24 -15.94
N SER A 73 -11.29 -7.42 -16.91
CA SER A 73 -10.62 -6.30 -17.58
C SER A 73 -11.61 -5.40 -18.32
N LYS A 74 -12.52 -6.00 -19.08
CA LYS A 74 -13.55 -5.25 -19.81
C LYS A 74 -14.47 -4.47 -18.85
N ILE A 75 -14.97 -5.14 -17.81
CA ILE A 75 -15.86 -4.51 -16.82
C ILE A 75 -15.12 -3.38 -16.10
N PHE A 76 -13.86 -3.59 -15.72
CA PHE A 76 -13.07 -2.60 -15.02
C PHE A 76 -12.70 -1.39 -15.91
N VAL A 77 -12.45 -1.58 -17.20
CA VAL A 77 -12.23 -0.45 -18.13
C VAL A 77 -13.47 0.45 -18.22
N GLU A 78 -14.66 -0.14 -18.24
CA GLU A 78 -15.93 0.61 -18.40
C GLU A 78 -16.39 1.27 -17.09
N GLN A 79 -16.16 0.62 -15.95
CA GLN A 79 -16.81 0.94 -14.68
C GLN A 79 -15.85 1.04 -13.48
N GLY A 80 -14.58 0.75 -13.68
CA GLY A 80 -13.55 0.72 -12.64
C GLY A 80 -12.86 2.07 -12.42
N CYS A 81 -12.60 2.37 -11.16
CA CYS A 81 -11.75 3.48 -10.76
C CYS A 81 -10.30 3.00 -10.61
N ASN A 82 -9.37 3.52 -11.42
CA ASN A 82 -7.95 3.18 -11.32
C ASN A 82 -7.29 3.60 -10.00
N LEU A 83 -7.88 4.57 -9.29
CA LEU A 83 -7.34 5.11 -8.04
C LEU A 83 -7.68 4.19 -6.85
N CYS A 84 -8.96 3.89 -6.66
CA CYS A 84 -9.42 3.11 -5.50
C CYS A 84 -9.77 1.65 -5.83
N LEU A 85 -9.65 1.25 -7.10
CA LEU A 85 -9.95 -0.09 -7.61
C LEU A 85 -11.40 -0.56 -7.41
N LYS A 86 -12.30 0.35 -7.02
CA LYS A 86 -13.75 0.09 -6.95
C LYS A 86 -14.35 0.04 -8.34
N VAL A 87 -15.28 -0.89 -8.54
CA VAL A 87 -16.16 -0.91 -9.73
C VAL A 87 -17.49 -0.30 -9.34
N LEU A 88 -17.97 0.63 -10.17
CA LEU A 88 -19.17 1.43 -9.93
C LEU A 88 -20.30 0.93 -10.82
N ASP A 89 -21.54 1.12 -10.40
CA ASP A 89 -22.70 0.54 -11.10
C ASP A 89 -22.97 1.15 -12.49
N SER A 90 -22.33 2.28 -12.82
CA SER A 90 -22.45 2.91 -14.14
C SER A 90 -21.24 3.80 -14.49
N PRO A 91 -21.00 4.09 -15.78
CA PRO A 91 -19.97 5.05 -16.22
C PRO A 91 -20.19 6.47 -15.69
N SER A 92 -21.45 6.89 -15.51
CA SER A 92 -21.79 8.20 -14.93
C SER A 92 -21.39 8.26 -13.46
N ALA A 93 -21.72 7.22 -12.68
CA ALA A 93 -21.28 7.09 -11.30
C ALA A 93 -19.75 7.02 -11.22
N LEU A 94 -19.07 6.36 -12.17
CA LEU A 94 -17.61 6.39 -12.25
C LEU A 94 -17.07 7.79 -12.50
N LYS A 95 -17.70 8.60 -13.36
CA LYS A 95 -17.27 9.97 -13.65
C LYS A 95 -17.40 10.88 -12.43
N GLU A 96 -18.55 10.84 -11.75
CA GLU A 96 -18.79 11.57 -10.49
C GLU A 96 -17.85 11.07 -9.38
N HIS A 97 -17.72 9.74 -9.27
CA HIS A 97 -16.78 9.11 -8.35
C HIS A 97 -15.36 9.56 -8.65
N LYS A 98 -14.91 9.61 -9.91
CA LYS A 98 -13.58 10.10 -10.27
C LYS A 98 -13.39 11.57 -9.87
N GLN A 99 -14.41 12.41 -9.88
CA GLN A 99 -14.27 13.79 -9.38
C GLN A 99 -14.07 13.86 -7.86
N MET A 100 -14.66 12.93 -7.10
CA MET A 100 -14.46 12.80 -5.64
C MET A 100 -13.26 11.92 -5.26
N CYS A 101 -12.83 11.06 -6.18
CA CYS A 101 -11.79 10.07 -5.99
C CYS A 101 -10.44 10.55 -6.51
N CYS A 102 -10.43 11.39 -7.56
CA CYS A 102 -9.39 12.35 -7.85
C CYS A 102 -9.54 13.44 -6.80
N LEU A 103 -8.79 13.25 -5.73
CA LEU A 103 -8.81 14.06 -4.54
C LEU A 103 -8.19 15.42 -4.86
N VAL A 104 -8.94 16.32 -5.52
CA VAL A 104 -8.45 17.66 -5.85
C VAL A 104 -7.88 18.26 -4.56
N ALA A 105 -6.55 18.44 -4.54
CA ALA A 105 -5.88 19.15 -3.48
C ALA A 105 -6.49 20.57 -3.46
N PRO A 106 -6.77 21.17 -2.29
CA PRO A 106 -7.02 22.60 -2.26
C PRO A 106 -5.82 23.27 -2.93
N ALA A 107 -6.08 24.16 -3.89
CA ALA A 107 -5.02 24.87 -4.61
C ALA A 107 -4.01 25.43 -3.59
N PRO A 108 -2.69 25.26 -3.82
CA PRO A 108 -1.69 25.81 -2.92
C PRO A 108 -1.96 27.30 -2.77
N LEU A 109 -2.26 27.74 -1.54
CA LEU A 109 -2.33 29.17 -1.24
C LEU A 109 -0.93 29.73 -1.46
N GLY A 110 -0.72 30.27 -2.67
CA GLY A 110 0.44 30.99 -3.17
C GLY A 110 1.74 30.77 -2.40
N THR A 111 2.62 29.93 -2.93
CA THR A 111 4.02 29.83 -2.53
C THR A 111 4.75 31.15 -2.80
N LYS A 112 4.54 32.14 -1.94
CA LYS A 112 5.59 33.11 -1.64
C LYS A 112 6.57 32.38 -0.75
N ILE A 113 7.70 32.03 -1.35
CA ILE A 113 8.94 31.65 -0.67
C ILE A 113 9.09 32.58 0.52
N THR A 114 8.84 32.06 1.71
CA THR A 114 9.24 32.75 2.94
C THR A 114 10.65 32.23 3.19
N PRO A 115 11.70 33.07 3.11
CA PRO A 115 13.03 32.63 3.50
C PRO A 115 12.94 32.17 4.94
N CYS A 116 13.66 31.09 5.27
CA CYS A 116 13.78 30.57 6.62
C CYS A 116 14.12 31.71 7.59
N ILE A 117 13.10 32.32 8.21
CA ILE A 117 13.32 33.20 9.34
C ILE A 117 13.69 32.25 10.47
N GLU A 118 14.93 32.36 10.93
CA GLU A 118 15.33 32.03 12.29
C GLU A 118 14.30 32.61 13.25
N SER A 119 13.27 31.83 13.51
CA SER A 119 12.27 32.10 14.51
C SER A 119 12.41 30.91 15.42
N ASN A 120 12.96 31.20 16.61
CA ASN A 120 13.00 30.28 17.73
C ASN A 120 11.68 29.53 17.74
N VAL A 121 11.71 28.25 17.38
CA VAL A 121 10.53 27.39 17.46
C VAL A 121 10.29 27.17 18.94
N THR A 122 9.62 28.13 19.57
CA THR A 122 8.77 27.88 20.70
C THR A 122 7.75 26.86 20.20
N MET A 123 7.93 25.62 20.64
CA MET A 123 6.94 24.55 20.56
C MET A 123 5.60 25.12 21.05
N SER A 124 4.73 25.49 20.12
CA SER A 124 3.35 25.84 20.40
C SER A 124 2.48 25.31 19.27
N GLY A 125 2.43 23.98 19.24
CA GLY A 125 1.25 23.21 18.88
C GLY A 125 0.94 22.32 20.09
N SER A 126 -0.09 22.74 20.83
CA SER A 126 -0.71 22.16 22.02
C SER A 126 -0.29 20.74 22.41
N ILE A 127 0.47 20.62 23.50
CA ILE A 127 0.54 19.41 24.35
C ILE A 127 -0.60 19.53 25.37
N MET A 128 -1.85 19.27 24.97
CA MET A 128 -2.94 19.00 25.93
C MET A 128 -3.88 17.97 25.31
N ASP A 129 -4.00 16.83 26.01
CA ASP A 129 -4.69 15.56 25.69
C ASP A 129 -4.17 14.80 24.45
N GLU A 130 -3.81 13.52 24.53
CA GLU A 130 -4.69 12.47 25.04
C GLU A 130 -4.02 11.52 26.05
N MET A 131 -4.47 11.63 27.30
CA MET A 131 -4.65 10.45 28.13
C MET A 131 -5.88 9.70 27.57
N HIS A 132 -5.65 8.48 27.05
CA HIS A 132 -6.65 7.54 26.50
C HIS A 132 -6.97 7.67 25.00
N ASN A 133 -6.09 7.13 24.15
CA ASN A 133 -6.55 6.41 22.95
C ASN A 133 -5.52 5.32 22.57
N GLY A 134 -5.99 4.15 22.16
CA GLY A 134 -5.17 2.97 21.87
C GLY A 134 -4.04 3.26 20.85
N LYS A 135 -2.91 2.56 20.99
CA LYS A 135 -1.67 2.74 20.18
C LYS A 135 -1.84 2.40 18.69
N ALA A 136 -2.61 3.19 17.95
CA ALA A 136 -2.63 3.16 16.50
C ALA A 136 -1.35 3.81 15.94
N GLN A 137 -0.76 3.18 14.93
CA GLN A 137 0.48 3.65 14.31
C GLN A 137 0.14 4.75 13.31
N LYS A 138 0.56 5.99 13.56
CA LYS A 138 0.25 7.13 12.66
C LYS A 138 0.95 6.98 11.30
N ALA A 139 0.26 7.31 10.23
CA ALA A 139 0.81 7.33 8.88
C ALA A 139 1.38 8.71 8.48
N VAL A 140 2.29 8.69 7.51
CA VAL A 140 2.83 9.84 6.78
C VAL A 140 2.89 9.47 5.31
N ALA A 141 2.43 10.36 4.43
CA ALA A 141 2.65 10.21 3.01
C ALA A 141 3.88 11.01 2.60
N MET A 142 4.68 10.46 1.69
CA MET A 142 5.90 11.06 1.16
C MET A 142 5.95 10.86 -0.36
N ASP A 143 6.48 11.87 -1.03
CA ASP A 143 6.76 11.87 -2.46
C ASP A 143 7.98 12.75 -2.74
N CYS A 144 8.76 12.37 -3.75
CA CYS A 144 9.98 13.05 -4.16
C CYS A 144 9.92 13.42 -5.66
N GLU A 145 10.47 14.59 -6.00
CA GLU A 145 10.85 14.88 -7.38
C GLU A 145 12.31 14.58 -7.63
N MET A 146 12.58 13.96 -8.78
CA MET A 146 13.92 13.58 -9.21
C MET A 146 14.36 14.41 -10.41
N VAL A 147 15.58 14.95 -10.33
CA VAL A 147 16.31 15.48 -11.50
C VAL A 147 17.32 14.45 -11.98
N GLY A 148 17.70 14.54 -13.26
CA GLY A 148 18.71 13.71 -13.89
C GLY A 148 20.12 14.26 -13.68
N GLY A 149 21.03 13.40 -13.24
CA GLY A 149 22.48 13.63 -13.24
C GLY A 149 23.24 12.59 -14.07
N GLY A 150 24.57 12.68 -14.03
CA GLY A 150 25.43 11.89 -14.90
C GLY A 150 25.54 12.48 -16.30
N SER A 151 26.44 11.94 -17.14
CA SER A 151 26.72 12.50 -18.47
C SER A 151 25.52 12.52 -19.41
N ASP A 152 24.53 11.66 -19.18
CA ASP A 152 23.34 11.47 -20.00
C ASP A 152 22.02 11.76 -19.26
N GLY A 153 22.08 12.21 -18.00
CA GLY A 153 20.88 12.47 -17.18
C GLY A 153 20.16 11.21 -16.68
N SER A 154 20.78 10.05 -16.81
CA SER A 154 20.20 8.75 -16.42
C SER A 154 20.16 8.49 -14.91
N ILE A 155 20.93 9.25 -14.13
CA ILE A 155 21.01 9.05 -12.67
C ILE A 155 19.92 9.89 -12.01
N ASP A 156 18.99 9.25 -11.32
CA ASP A 156 17.96 9.93 -10.53
C ASP A 156 18.54 10.53 -9.25
N LEU A 157 18.30 11.83 -9.05
CA LEU A 157 18.73 12.59 -7.87
C LEU A 157 17.51 13.28 -7.28
N CYS A 158 17.20 12.98 -6.01
CA CYS A 158 16.14 13.69 -5.30
C CYS A 158 16.48 15.19 -5.22
N ALA A 159 15.54 16.02 -5.65
CA ALA A 159 15.68 17.47 -5.73
C ALA A 159 14.54 18.22 -5.01
N ARG A 160 13.43 17.54 -4.71
CA ARG A 160 12.35 18.05 -3.86
C ARG A 160 11.73 16.88 -3.11
N VAL A 161 11.30 17.12 -1.87
CA VAL A 161 10.58 16.13 -1.07
C VAL A 161 9.42 16.79 -0.34
N CYS A 162 8.28 16.10 -0.27
CA CYS A 162 7.14 16.48 0.55
C CYS A 162 6.76 15.35 1.51
N LEU A 163 6.34 15.70 2.72
CA LEU A 163 5.75 14.79 3.69
C LEU A 163 4.50 15.46 4.29
N VAL A 164 3.39 14.72 4.31
CA VAL A 164 2.12 15.17 4.91
C VAL A 164 1.64 14.18 5.98
N ASP A 165 1.00 14.70 7.01
CA ASP A 165 0.36 13.87 8.04
C ASP A 165 -1.04 13.40 7.61
N GLU A 166 -1.67 12.59 8.46
CA GLU A 166 -3.02 12.08 8.25
C GLU A 166 -4.04 13.21 8.11
N ASP A 167 -3.83 14.34 8.77
CA ASP A 167 -4.72 15.50 8.75
C ASP A 167 -4.46 16.42 7.55
N GLU A 168 -3.71 15.95 6.55
CA GLU A 168 -3.38 16.65 5.32
C GLU A 168 -2.47 17.88 5.53
N ASN A 169 -1.85 18.00 6.71
CA ASN A 169 -0.91 19.09 6.98
C ASN A 169 0.49 18.74 6.47
N ILE A 170 1.16 19.74 5.90
CA ILE A 170 2.55 19.63 5.46
C ILE A 170 3.46 19.56 6.71
N ILE A 171 4.17 18.44 6.86
CA ILE A 171 5.18 18.24 7.92
C ILE A 171 6.56 18.70 7.42
N LEU A 172 6.88 18.40 6.16
CA LEU A 172 8.12 18.79 5.50
C LEU A 172 7.85 19.06 4.03
N HIS A 173 8.34 20.18 3.50
CA HIS A 173 8.32 20.45 2.08
C HIS A 173 9.53 21.31 1.74
N THR A 174 10.50 20.72 1.04
CA THR A 174 11.79 21.40 0.79
C THR A 174 12.43 20.91 -0.49
N TYR A 175 13.25 21.78 -1.08
CA TYR A 175 14.22 21.38 -2.10
C TYR A 175 15.41 20.67 -1.45
N VAL A 176 15.96 19.70 -2.17
CA VAL A 176 17.08 18.86 -1.76
C VAL A 176 18.25 19.14 -2.69
N GLN A 177 19.42 19.40 -2.12
CA GLN A 177 20.62 19.65 -2.91
C GLN A 177 21.09 18.34 -3.58
N PRO A 178 21.15 18.28 -4.93
CA PRO A 178 21.63 17.11 -5.64
C PRO A 178 23.13 16.86 -5.35
N GLN A 179 23.53 15.60 -5.23
CA GLN A 179 24.89 15.24 -4.78
C GLN A 179 25.93 15.28 -5.91
N ILE A 180 25.47 15.40 -7.16
CA ILE A 180 26.28 15.59 -8.36
C ILE A 180 25.61 16.65 -9.24
N PRO A 181 26.32 17.23 -10.23
CA PRO A 181 25.73 18.22 -11.14
C PRO A 181 24.49 17.69 -11.85
N VAL A 182 23.46 18.53 -11.89
CA VAL A 182 22.22 18.26 -12.64
C VAL A 182 22.49 18.46 -14.12
N THR A 183 22.21 17.45 -14.92
CA THR A 183 22.31 17.50 -16.39
C THR A 183 20.95 17.56 -17.07
N ASN A 184 19.89 17.18 -16.37
CA ASN A 184 18.52 17.28 -16.87
C ASN A 184 17.55 17.55 -15.71
N TYR A 185 16.91 18.73 -15.68
CA TYR A 185 15.95 19.08 -14.63
C TYR A 185 14.59 18.38 -14.77
N ARG A 186 14.31 17.76 -15.93
CA ARG A 186 13.03 17.09 -16.24
C ARG A 186 11.82 18.01 -16.03
N TYR A 187 11.99 19.29 -16.40
CA TYR A 187 11.05 20.38 -16.11
C TYR A 187 9.59 20.05 -16.45
N GLU A 188 9.34 19.39 -17.59
CA GLU A 188 7.99 19.03 -18.04
C GLU A 188 7.23 18.12 -17.07
N VAL A 189 7.96 17.38 -16.23
CA VAL A 189 7.39 16.46 -15.24
C VAL A 189 7.49 17.05 -13.84
N THR A 190 8.65 17.62 -13.49
CA THR A 190 8.99 18.00 -12.10
C THR A 190 8.70 19.47 -11.78
N GLY A 191 8.58 20.33 -12.80
CA GLY A 191 8.53 21.79 -12.65
C GLY A 191 9.81 22.44 -12.09
N LEU A 192 10.89 21.68 -11.92
CA LEU A 192 12.12 22.15 -11.27
C LEU A 192 13.01 22.97 -12.20
N THR A 193 13.65 23.98 -11.63
CA THR A 193 14.59 24.87 -12.33
C THR A 193 15.86 25.00 -11.49
N GLU A 194 16.92 25.50 -12.10
CA GLU A 194 18.18 25.76 -11.39
C GLU A 194 17.98 26.72 -10.20
N ASP A 195 17.13 27.74 -10.36
CA ASP A 195 16.86 28.71 -9.29
C ASP A 195 16.22 28.07 -8.05
N HIS A 196 15.38 27.05 -8.22
CA HIS A 196 14.81 26.30 -7.11
C HIS A 196 15.88 25.58 -6.28
N LEU A 197 17.00 25.18 -6.90
CA LEU A 197 18.04 24.36 -6.25
C LEU A 197 19.20 25.19 -5.68
N ARG A 198 19.24 26.49 -5.93
CA ARG A 198 20.32 27.39 -5.51
C ARG A 198 20.53 27.39 -3.99
N ASP A 199 19.43 27.43 -3.24
CA ASP A 199 19.41 27.47 -1.77
C ASP A 199 18.83 26.17 -1.19
N ALA A 200 18.91 25.06 -1.93
CA ALA A 200 18.38 23.77 -1.49
C ALA A 200 19.13 23.22 -0.27
N ILE A 201 18.41 22.49 0.59
CA ILE A 201 18.97 21.94 1.82
C ILE A 201 19.88 20.75 1.47
N PRO A 202 21.09 20.63 2.06
CA PRO A 202 21.94 19.47 1.90
C PRO A 202 21.23 18.15 2.22
N LEU A 203 21.47 17.11 1.41
CA LEU A 203 20.77 15.82 1.53
C LEU A 203 20.85 15.25 2.95
N ASN A 204 22.00 15.33 3.62
CA ASN A 204 22.17 14.82 4.98
C ASN A 204 21.23 15.50 5.99
N GLU A 205 21.02 16.81 5.88
CA GLU A 205 20.10 17.54 6.76
C GLU A 205 18.63 17.18 6.47
N VAL A 206 18.28 17.01 5.20
CA VAL A 206 16.95 16.53 4.79
C VAL A 206 16.72 15.12 5.33
N GLN A 207 17.69 14.21 5.20
CA GLN A 207 17.62 12.86 5.74
C GLN A 207 17.37 12.87 7.25
N ASP A 208 18.05 13.73 8.00
CA ASP A 208 17.90 13.80 9.45
C ASP A 208 16.53 14.34 9.87
N LYS A 209 15.99 15.32 9.13
CA LYS A 209 14.60 15.78 9.29
C LYS A 209 13.61 14.63 9.02
N ILE A 210 13.75 13.92 7.91
CA ILE A 210 12.88 12.80 7.54
C ILE A 210 12.97 11.68 8.58
N LYS A 211 14.18 11.27 8.99
CA LYS A 211 14.36 10.25 10.03
C LYS A 211 13.66 10.65 11.33
N LYS A 212 13.80 11.90 11.77
CA LYS A 212 13.14 12.38 12.98
C LYS A 212 11.61 12.25 12.90
N ILE A 213 11.03 12.56 11.74
CA ILE A 213 9.60 12.42 11.47
C ILE A 213 9.17 10.94 11.48
N LEU A 214 9.86 10.10 10.69
CA LEU A 214 9.47 8.70 10.47
C LEU A 214 9.73 7.78 11.65
N TYR A 215 10.85 7.96 12.37
CA TYR A 215 11.16 7.13 13.52
C TYR A 215 10.45 7.60 14.79
N ASN A 216 10.08 8.89 14.87
CA ASN A 216 9.23 9.44 15.94
C ASN A 216 9.69 9.05 17.37
N GLY A 217 11.00 9.15 17.60
CA GLY A 217 11.65 8.78 18.87
C GLY A 217 12.09 7.32 18.99
N GLU A 218 11.78 6.45 18.02
CA GLU A 218 12.36 5.11 17.92
C GLU A 218 13.84 5.16 17.49
N SER A 219 14.61 4.18 17.95
CA SER A 219 16.02 4.05 17.58
C SER A 219 16.17 3.52 16.16
N VAL A 220 16.95 4.20 15.33
CA VAL A 220 17.32 3.72 13.99
C VAL A 220 18.01 2.36 14.12
N GLY A 221 17.40 1.31 13.57
CA GLY A 221 17.90 -0.08 13.63
C GLY A 221 17.37 -0.95 14.78
N ARG A 222 16.49 -0.42 15.64
CA ARG A 222 15.79 -1.22 16.67
C ARG A 222 14.30 -0.91 16.70
N ILE A 223 13.66 -0.95 15.55
CA ILE A 223 12.20 -0.85 15.49
C ILE A 223 11.60 -2.20 15.91
N PRO A 224 10.71 -2.22 16.91
CA PRO A 224 10.00 -3.44 17.31
C PRO A 224 9.22 -4.09 16.15
N PRO A 225 8.92 -5.39 16.19
CA PRO A 225 8.15 -6.08 15.15
C PRO A 225 6.74 -5.50 14.93
N ASP A 226 6.17 -4.86 15.95
CA ASP A 226 4.88 -4.17 15.89
C ASP A 226 4.99 -2.69 15.48
N GLY A 227 6.18 -2.23 15.11
CA GLY A 227 6.46 -0.88 14.62
C GLY A 227 6.72 0.17 15.70
N GLY A 228 6.37 -0.10 16.96
CA GLY A 228 6.54 0.86 18.06
C GLY A 228 5.86 2.21 17.78
N LYS A 229 6.59 3.31 17.97
CA LYS A 229 6.16 4.68 17.65
C LYS A 229 6.51 5.14 16.24
N ALA A 230 7.26 4.34 15.47
CA ALA A 230 7.64 4.67 14.10
C ALA A 230 6.37 4.84 13.25
N ARG A 231 6.41 5.68 12.23
CA ARG A 231 5.25 6.01 11.40
C ARG A 231 5.11 5.04 10.23
N LEU A 232 3.89 4.78 9.80
CA LEU A 232 3.69 4.11 8.51
C LEU A 232 4.04 5.09 7.39
N LEU A 233 4.74 4.65 6.35
CA LEU A 233 5.13 5.49 5.22
C LEU A 233 4.39 5.06 3.96
N ALA A 234 3.62 5.97 3.39
CA ALA A 234 2.86 5.78 2.15
C ALA A 234 3.40 6.69 1.04
N GLY A 235 3.30 6.28 -0.23
CA GLY A 235 3.70 7.12 -1.37
C GLY A 235 3.54 6.39 -2.70
N HIS A 236 4.12 6.90 -3.78
CA HIS A 236 4.32 6.13 -5.01
C HIS A 236 5.78 5.73 -5.15
N ASP A 237 6.03 4.45 -5.37
CA ASP A 237 7.37 3.86 -5.49
C ASP A 237 8.34 4.36 -4.41
N VAL A 238 7.85 4.41 -3.17
CA VAL A 238 8.56 4.94 -2.00
C VAL A 238 9.96 4.33 -1.85
N GLN A 239 10.16 3.10 -2.33
CA GLN A 239 11.48 2.48 -2.32
C GLN A 239 12.46 3.22 -3.23
N HIS A 240 12.05 3.60 -4.44
CA HIS A 240 12.83 4.44 -5.33
C HIS A 240 13.12 5.81 -4.72
N ASP A 241 12.12 6.45 -4.08
CA ASP A 241 12.31 7.72 -3.37
C ASP A 241 13.36 7.61 -2.26
N LEU A 242 13.25 6.56 -1.43
CA LEU A 242 14.18 6.29 -0.34
C LEU A 242 15.58 5.99 -0.87
N ASP A 243 15.70 5.30 -2.00
CA ASP A 243 16.98 5.02 -2.64
C ASP A 243 17.64 6.31 -3.15
N CYS A 244 16.86 7.21 -3.79
CA CYS A 244 17.31 8.54 -4.22
C CYS A 244 17.69 9.45 -3.02
N LEU A 245 16.97 9.32 -1.90
CA LEU A 245 17.30 9.95 -0.63
C LEU A 245 18.47 9.26 0.10
N ARG A 246 18.98 8.12 -0.39
CA ARG A 246 20.01 7.28 0.26
C ARG A 246 19.63 6.87 1.69
N MET A 247 18.35 6.58 1.90
CA MET A 247 17.77 6.18 3.17
C MET A 247 17.31 4.73 3.13
N LYS A 248 17.29 4.09 4.30
CA LYS A 248 16.63 2.79 4.49
C LYS A 248 15.52 2.95 5.51
N TYR A 249 14.36 2.41 5.18
CA TYR A 249 13.22 2.32 6.08
C TYR A 249 12.69 0.88 6.09
N PRO A 250 12.22 0.34 7.23
CA PRO A 250 11.81 -1.05 7.28
C PRO A 250 10.67 -1.33 6.29
N GLY A 251 10.86 -2.32 5.42
CA GLY A 251 9.89 -2.63 4.35
C GLY A 251 8.48 -2.95 4.85
N PHE A 252 8.34 -3.45 6.07
CA PHE A 252 7.02 -3.72 6.69
C PHE A 252 6.25 -2.43 7.05
N LEU A 253 6.90 -1.26 7.02
CA LEU A 253 6.30 0.06 7.23
C LEU A 253 6.09 0.83 5.91
N LEU A 254 6.57 0.32 4.77
CA LEU A 254 6.31 0.89 3.46
C LEU A 254 4.91 0.49 2.96
N ARG A 255 4.24 1.39 2.24
CA ARG A 255 2.87 1.21 1.75
C ARG A 255 2.68 1.79 0.33
N TYR A 256 2.34 0.89 -0.61
CA TYR A 256 1.70 1.06 -1.93
C TYR A 256 2.38 1.97 -2.99
N ASN A 257 1.86 1.87 -4.23
CA ASN A 257 2.18 2.67 -5.43
C ASN A 257 0.90 3.30 -5.97
N ILE A 258 0.82 4.64 -6.05
CA ILE A 258 -0.34 5.35 -6.64
C ILE A 258 0.14 6.59 -7.41
N GLN A 259 0.24 6.55 -8.75
CA GLN A 259 0.41 7.76 -9.59
C GLN A 259 -0.09 7.53 -11.02
N CYS A 260 -0.59 8.60 -11.65
CA CYS A 260 -0.90 8.78 -13.07
C CYS A 260 -0.96 10.29 -13.38
N GLY A 261 -0.02 10.86 -14.16
CA GLY A 261 -0.07 12.27 -14.58
C GLY A 261 1.25 13.06 -14.57
N ILE A 262 1.14 14.39 -14.56
CA ILE A 262 2.19 15.38 -14.29
C ILE A 262 1.93 15.88 -12.86
N HIS A 263 2.98 16.07 -12.06
CA HIS A 263 2.85 15.93 -10.61
C HIS A 263 3.50 17.06 -9.81
N ASP A 264 2.88 17.40 -8.67
CA ASP A 264 3.49 18.16 -7.58
C ASP A 264 3.50 17.25 -6.34
N PRO A 265 4.63 17.15 -5.60
CA PRO A 265 4.75 16.20 -4.50
C PRO A 265 3.74 16.38 -3.38
N TYR A 266 3.24 17.60 -3.16
CA TYR A 266 2.20 17.82 -2.16
C TYR A 266 0.87 17.23 -2.65
N GLU A 267 0.49 17.46 -3.92
CA GLU A 267 -0.74 16.88 -4.47
C GLU A 267 -0.73 15.35 -4.44
N ASP A 268 0.44 14.74 -4.67
CA ASP A 268 0.60 13.29 -4.62
C ASP A 268 0.60 12.76 -3.19
N CYS A 269 1.29 13.42 -2.27
CA CYS A 269 1.23 13.10 -0.84
C CYS A 269 -0.22 13.15 -0.31
N ILE A 270 -0.97 14.18 -0.66
CA ILE A 270 -2.38 14.34 -0.29
C ILE A 270 -3.25 13.24 -0.93
N SER A 271 -3.02 12.96 -2.21
CA SER A 271 -3.74 11.91 -2.93
C SER A 271 -3.52 10.53 -2.30
N VAL A 272 -2.27 10.22 -1.95
CA VAL A 272 -1.87 9.00 -1.26
C VAL A 272 -2.50 8.94 0.14
N MET A 273 -2.42 10.01 0.93
CA MET A 273 -2.93 10.02 2.31
C MET A 273 -4.45 9.87 2.35
N ARG A 274 -5.17 10.57 1.48
CA ARG A 274 -6.62 10.43 1.36
C ARG A 274 -7.02 9.05 0.85
N LEU A 275 -6.23 8.44 -0.05
CA LEU A 275 -6.47 7.04 -0.42
C LEU A 275 -6.25 6.11 0.77
N TYR A 276 -5.13 6.28 1.50
CA TYR A 276 -4.85 5.54 2.73
C TYR A 276 -6.01 5.62 3.72
N LYS A 277 -6.48 6.83 4.06
CA LYS A 277 -7.65 7.04 4.94
C LYS A 277 -8.91 6.37 4.42
N ARG A 278 -9.24 6.54 3.13
CA ARG A 278 -10.42 5.92 2.49
C ARG A 278 -10.37 4.40 2.57
N MET A 279 -9.18 3.85 2.43
CA MET A 279 -8.94 2.43 2.41
C MET A 279 -8.95 1.81 3.81
N CYS A 280 -8.40 2.50 4.80
CA CYS A 280 -8.58 2.18 6.21
C CYS A 280 -10.06 2.21 6.63
N GLY A 281 -10.86 3.12 6.04
CA GLY A 281 -12.30 3.23 6.28
C GLY A 281 -13.18 2.26 5.49
N GLN A 282 -12.62 1.33 4.70
CA GLN A 282 -13.45 0.33 4.01
C GLN A 282 -14.01 -0.70 4.99
N ASP A 283 -15.34 -0.80 5.02
CA ASP A 283 -16.06 -1.76 5.83
C ASP A 283 -15.78 -3.18 5.33
N HIS A 284 -15.06 -3.95 6.13
CA HIS A 284 -14.94 -5.39 5.90
C HIS A 284 -16.13 -6.02 6.59
N GLN A 285 -16.97 -6.75 5.85
CA GLN A 285 -17.98 -7.60 6.48
C GLN A 285 -17.27 -8.50 7.49
N GLN A 286 -17.34 -8.14 8.77
CA GLN A 286 -17.00 -9.01 9.87
C GLN A 286 -17.97 -10.17 9.75
N VAL A 287 -17.48 -11.30 9.25
CA VAL A 287 -18.15 -12.56 9.53
C VAL A 287 -17.98 -12.72 11.04
N PHE A 288 -19.05 -12.41 11.79
CA PHE A 288 -19.12 -12.57 13.24
C PHE A 288 -18.51 -13.92 13.63
N ARG A 289 -17.28 -13.91 14.16
CA ARG A 289 -16.70 -15.08 14.79
C ARG A 289 -17.26 -15.14 16.19
N LEU A 290 -18.21 -16.06 16.40
CA LEU A 290 -18.55 -16.51 17.73
C LEU A 290 -17.31 -17.25 18.28
N GLY A 291 -16.61 -16.64 19.24
CA GLY A 291 -15.57 -17.28 20.05
C GLY A 291 -14.14 -16.97 19.63
N ASP A 292 -13.58 -15.91 20.23
CA ASP A 292 -12.14 -15.74 20.38
C ASP A 292 -11.63 -16.67 21.50
N GLU A 293 -11.13 -17.84 21.11
CA GLU A 293 -10.06 -18.49 21.86
C GLU A 293 -8.81 -18.50 21.00
N LYS A 294 -7.76 -17.83 21.50
CA LYS A 294 -6.40 -17.88 20.96
C LYS A 294 -6.04 -19.31 20.56
N ALA A 295 -5.72 -19.55 19.28
CA ALA A 295 -4.90 -20.68 18.93
C ALA A 295 -4.09 -20.43 17.66
N ASN A 296 -2.78 -20.45 17.85
CA ASN A 296 -1.73 -20.51 16.85
C ASN A 296 -1.78 -21.91 16.16
N SER A 297 -2.88 -22.26 15.49
CA SER A 297 -3.19 -23.66 15.13
C SER A 297 -4.00 -23.85 13.84
N GLY A 298 -3.95 -22.93 12.87
CA GLY A 298 -4.77 -23.00 11.65
C GLY A 298 -4.57 -24.29 10.82
N PHE A 299 -3.35 -24.84 10.85
CA PHE A 299 -3.04 -26.14 10.25
C PHE A 299 -2.16 -27.05 11.12
N ASP A 300 -1.44 -26.49 12.11
CA ASP A 300 -0.50 -27.24 12.97
C ASP A 300 -1.20 -28.18 13.97
N SER A 301 -2.50 -27.96 14.22
CA SER A 301 -3.32 -28.81 15.09
C SER A 301 -3.85 -30.07 14.40
N PHE A 302 -3.85 -30.14 13.06
CA PHE A 302 -4.53 -31.19 12.32
C PHE A 302 -3.54 -32.22 11.76
N ARG A 303 -3.89 -33.52 11.87
CA ARG A 303 -3.12 -34.57 11.19
C ARG A 303 -3.35 -34.49 9.67
N SER A 304 -2.33 -34.75 8.84
CA SER A 304 -2.45 -34.69 7.36
C SER A 304 -3.66 -35.47 6.81
N MET A 305 -4.01 -36.61 7.42
CA MET A 305 -5.17 -37.42 7.04
C MET A 305 -6.53 -36.75 7.30
N GLU A 306 -6.61 -35.81 8.25
CA GLU A 306 -7.84 -35.06 8.56
C GLU A 306 -8.05 -33.91 7.57
N LEU A 307 -6.97 -33.22 7.19
CA LEU A 307 -6.99 -32.17 6.17
C LEU A 307 -7.34 -32.71 4.78
N GLU A 308 -6.90 -33.94 4.47
CA GLU A 308 -7.25 -34.63 3.22
C GLU A 308 -8.73 -35.02 3.13
N LYS A 309 -9.48 -35.02 4.23
CA LYS A 309 -10.94 -35.28 4.21
C LYS A 309 -11.78 -34.03 4.02
N LYS A 310 -11.24 -32.84 4.36
CA LYS A 310 -11.96 -31.56 4.28
C LYS A 310 -12.25 -31.11 2.84
N ALA A 311 -13.36 -30.40 2.65
CA ALA A 311 -13.66 -29.73 1.39
C ALA A 311 -12.74 -28.49 1.20
N PRO A 312 -12.50 -28.02 -0.05
CA PRO A 312 -11.70 -26.81 -0.29
C PRO A 312 -12.18 -25.57 0.47
N ASP A 313 -13.50 -25.40 0.65
CA ASP A 313 -14.08 -24.27 1.37
C ASP A 313 -13.82 -24.39 2.89
N GLU A 314 -13.91 -25.60 3.46
CA GLU A 314 -13.54 -25.85 4.86
C GLU A 314 -12.05 -25.63 5.13
N LEU A 315 -11.19 -25.90 4.14
CA LEU A 315 -9.75 -25.59 4.22
C LEU A 315 -9.48 -24.08 4.17
N TYR A 316 -10.37 -23.30 3.54
CA TYR A 316 -10.29 -21.85 3.52
C TYR A 316 -10.71 -21.22 4.86
N GLU A 317 -11.77 -21.72 5.49
CA GLU A 317 -12.24 -21.23 6.79
C GLU A 317 -11.21 -21.35 7.93
N ILE A 318 -10.34 -22.36 7.87
CA ILE A 318 -9.25 -22.57 8.85
C ILE A 318 -7.95 -21.85 8.49
N SER A 319 -7.86 -21.23 7.30
CA SER A 319 -6.69 -20.45 6.89
C SER A 319 -6.62 -19.16 7.71
N THR A 320 -5.47 -18.89 8.32
CA THR A 320 -5.19 -17.63 9.01
C THR A 320 -4.59 -16.63 8.03
N SER A 321 -4.79 -15.33 8.26
CA SER A 321 -4.19 -14.28 7.42
C SER A 321 -2.74 -14.03 7.81
N ASP A 322 -1.82 -14.00 6.85
CA ASP A 322 -0.50 -13.36 6.97
C ASP A 322 -0.51 -11.93 6.39
N TYR A 323 -1.62 -11.58 5.71
CA TYR A 323 -1.81 -10.28 5.09
C TYR A 323 -2.16 -9.21 6.14
N LYS A 324 -1.36 -8.15 6.18
CA LYS A 324 -1.62 -6.94 6.98
C LYS A 324 -2.56 -6.01 6.21
N CYS A 325 -3.85 -6.04 6.54
CA CYS A 325 -4.84 -5.14 5.97
C CYS A 325 -4.95 -3.82 6.72
N TRP A 326 -5.24 -2.75 5.97
CA TRP A 326 -5.48 -1.39 6.42
C TRP A 326 -6.49 -1.22 7.55
N CYS A 327 -7.49 -2.09 7.67
CA CYS A 327 -8.45 -2.03 8.78
C CYS A 327 -7.79 -2.36 10.13
N LEU A 328 -6.69 -3.13 10.13
CA LEU A 328 -5.95 -3.50 11.33
C LEU A 328 -5.01 -2.40 11.83
N ASP A 329 -4.72 -1.41 10.99
CA ASP A 329 -3.86 -0.27 11.37
C ASP A 329 -4.58 0.68 12.35
N LEU A 330 -5.92 0.74 12.28
CA LEU A 330 -6.79 1.55 13.17
C LEU A 330 -7.37 0.77 14.35
N THR A 331 -7.56 -0.55 14.25
CA THR A 331 -8.15 -1.36 15.32
C THR A 331 -7.07 -1.98 16.20
N LYS A 332 -6.69 -1.28 17.28
CA LYS A 332 -6.15 -1.93 18.50
C LYS A 332 -7.12 -1.94 19.66
N ASP A 333 -8.37 -1.55 19.45
CA ASP A 333 -9.43 -1.68 20.45
C ASP A 333 -10.31 -2.89 20.14
N CYS A 334 -9.79 -4.06 20.48
CA CYS A 334 -10.62 -5.18 20.91
C CYS A 334 -9.74 -6.01 21.86
N ASN A 335 -9.71 -5.58 23.10
CA ASN A 335 -9.27 -6.42 24.21
C ASN A 335 -10.53 -7.13 24.72
N PRO A 336 -10.78 -8.41 24.41
CA PRO A 336 -11.82 -9.15 25.09
C PRO A 336 -11.23 -9.61 26.42
N GLY A 337 -11.38 -8.76 27.44
CA GLY A 337 -11.10 -9.09 28.84
C GLY A 337 -9.70 -8.73 29.31
N SER A 338 -9.60 -7.61 30.02
CA SER A 338 -8.96 -7.45 31.34
C SER A 338 -9.21 -6.03 31.84
#